data_AF-A0A4V1SAU0-F1
#
_entry.id   AF-A0A4V1SAU0-F1
#
_cell.length_a   1.000
_cell.length_b   1.000
_cell.length_c   1.000
_cell.angle_alpha   90.00
_cell.angle_beta   90.00
_cell.angle_gamma   90.00
#
_symmetry.space_group_name_H-M   'P 1'
#
loop_
_entity.id
_entity.type
_entity.pdbx_description
1 polymer ?
#
loop_
_entity_poly.entity_id
_entity_poly.type
_entity_poly.pdbx_seq_one_letter_code
_entity_poly.pdbx_strand_id
1 'polypeptide(L)'
;MIGDSTFIKVPADAAYIFFSLAKPGPESAPLTVKLSHVPRAQFAEWVASFGLHGSLADPNSDFDGDGLTLLEEFAFLKNPTEPDGSTPSDFAFKPNATVEDGDPRKLTLFFGARLDGPLRYRAEFSSDLRSWQDSVDSPGIIPFYPDESDSSRSIFRVSDPNPGANRFGRIRVEHIRPATP
;
A
#
# COMPACT_ATOMS: atom_id res chain seq x y z
N MET A 1 24.93 4.45 -21.81
CA MET A 1 23.80 5.35 -22.16
C MET A 1 22.54 4.51 -22.14
N ILE A 2 21.70 4.70 -21.13
CA ILE A 2 20.30 4.26 -21.18
C ILE A 2 19.63 5.30 -22.07
N GLY A 3 19.06 4.88 -23.20
CA GLY A 3 18.32 5.78 -24.09
C GLY A 3 17.03 6.28 -23.45
N ASP A 4 16.46 7.34 -24.01
CA ASP A 4 15.27 8.04 -23.51
C ASP A 4 13.98 7.19 -23.45
N SER A 5 14.08 5.89 -23.71
CA SER A 5 12.97 4.94 -23.68
C SER A 5 13.45 3.54 -23.26
N THR A 6 12.64 2.86 -22.45
CA THR A 6 12.78 1.44 -22.11
C THR A 6 11.48 0.74 -22.47
N PHE A 7 11.56 -0.33 -23.25
CA PHE A 7 10.41 -1.15 -23.61
C PHE A 7 10.24 -2.23 -22.56
N ILE A 8 9.02 -2.33 -21.99
CA ILE A 8 8.66 -3.35 -21.02
C ILE A 8 7.86 -4.43 -21.75
N LYS A 9 8.31 -5.69 -21.69
CA LYS A 9 7.49 -6.83 -22.13
C LYS A 9 6.47 -7.14 -21.04
N VAL A 10 5.21 -6.84 -21.33
CA VAL A 10 4.08 -7.18 -20.47
C VAL A 10 3.66 -8.62 -20.79
N PRO A 11 3.49 -9.51 -19.78
CA PRO A 11 2.92 -10.84 -19.99
C PRO A 11 1.58 -10.76 -20.72
N ALA A 12 1.30 -11.69 -21.62
CA ALA A 12 0.07 -11.68 -22.43
C ALA A 12 -1.22 -11.80 -21.59
N ASP A 13 -1.10 -12.25 -20.35
CA ASP A 13 -2.16 -12.49 -19.38
C ASP A 13 -2.22 -11.44 -18.26
N ALA A 14 -1.36 -10.41 -18.29
CA ALA A 14 -1.39 -9.33 -17.32
C ALA A 14 -2.60 -8.42 -17.58
N ALA A 15 -3.52 -8.36 -16.61
CA ALA A 15 -4.64 -7.41 -16.64
C ALA A 15 -4.25 -6.05 -16.04
N TYR A 16 -3.37 -6.06 -15.03
CA TYR A 16 -2.94 -4.87 -14.30
C TYR A 16 -1.42 -4.84 -14.14
N ILE A 17 -0.88 -3.63 -14.24
CA ILE A 17 0.53 -3.36 -14.01
C ILE A 17 0.61 -2.40 -12.84
N PHE A 18 1.17 -2.85 -11.73
CA PHE A 18 1.48 -1.97 -10.61
C PHE A 18 2.89 -1.41 -10.83
N PHE A 19 2.97 -0.09 -10.99
CA PHE A 19 4.24 0.61 -10.98
C PHE A 19 4.54 1.06 -9.55
N SER A 20 5.47 0.38 -8.89
CA SER A 20 6.11 0.93 -7.70
C SER A 20 7.44 1.58 -8.11
N LEU A 21 7.53 2.90 -7.94
CA LEU A 21 8.78 3.62 -8.08
C LEU A 21 9.67 3.29 -6.89
N ALA A 22 10.57 2.31 -7.05
CA ALA A 22 11.70 2.18 -6.16
C ALA A 22 12.61 3.41 -6.37
N LYS A 23 12.66 4.32 -5.39
CA LYS A 23 13.60 5.45 -5.44
C LYS A 23 15.01 4.84 -5.38
N PRO A 24 15.85 5.00 -6.42
CA PRO A 24 17.20 4.45 -6.40
C PRO A 24 18.00 5.13 -5.28
N GLY A 25 18.80 4.35 -4.55
CA GLY A 25 19.88 4.93 -3.76
C GLY A 25 20.92 5.54 -4.71
N PRO A 26 21.77 6.47 -4.25
CA PRO A 26 22.79 7.12 -5.09
C PRO A 26 23.77 6.13 -5.76
N GLU A 27 23.82 4.86 -5.33
CA GLU A 27 24.67 3.82 -5.90
C GLU A 27 23.94 2.80 -6.80
N SER A 28 22.63 2.95 -7.00
CA SER A 28 21.81 1.98 -7.76
C SER A 28 21.86 2.25 -9.26
N ALA A 29 23.00 2.01 -9.90
CA ALA A 29 23.13 1.93 -11.34
C ALA A 29 23.31 0.46 -11.78
N PRO A 30 22.43 -0.12 -12.62
CA PRO A 30 21.23 0.47 -13.25
C PRO A 30 19.97 0.45 -12.38
N LEU A 31 19.06 1.39 -12.67
CA LEU A 31 17.74 1.53 -12.05
C LEU A 31 16.93 0.26 -12.27
N THR A 32 16.69 -0.52 -11.22
CA THR A 32 15.88 -1.74 -11.32
C THR A 32 14.42 -1.40 -11.06
N VAL A 33 13.60 -1.35 -12.12
CA VAL A 33 12.14 -1.28 -11.98
C VAL A 33 11.63 -2.70 -11.77
N LYS A 34 11.01 -2.98 -10.61
CA LYS A 34 10.32 -4.25 -10.37
C LYS A 34 8.88 -4.10 -10.84
N LEU A 35 8.51 -4.83 -11.88
CA LEU A 35 7.14 -4.96 -12.32
C LEU A 35 6.49 -6.10 -11.53
N SER A 36 5.49 -5.79 -10.71
CA SER A 36 4.61 -6.80 -10.13
C SER A 36 3.29 -6.74 -10.90
N HIS A 37 2.81 -7.91 -11.34
CA HIS A 37 1.48 -8.05 -11.94
C HIS A 37 0.66 -8.99 -11.08
N VAL A 38 -0.64 -8.73 -11.00
CA VAL A 38 -1.61 -9.68 -10.49
C VAL A 38 -2.04 -10.56 -11.67
N PRO A 39 -1.83 -11.89 -11.63
CA PRO A 39 -2.33 -12.76 -12.68
C PRO A 39 -3.84 -12.64 -12.79
N ARG A 40 -4.35 -12.42 -14.02
CA ARG A 40 -5.79 -12.25 -14.26
C ARG A 40 -6.61 -13.43 -13.73
N ALA A 41 -6.07 -14.64 -13.81
CA ALA A 41 -6.72 -15.84 -13.28
C ALA A 41 -6.91 -15.78 -11.76
N GLN A 42 -5.89 -15.36 -11.00
CA GLN A 42 -5.99 -15.26 -9.53
C GLN A 42 -7.02 -14.21 -9.12
N PHE A 43 -7.02 -13.04 -9.78
CA PHE A 43 -8.04 -12.03 -9.55
C PHE A 43 -9.43 -12.59 -9.85
N ALA A 44 -9.62 -13.20 -11.04
CA ALA A 44 -10.91 -13.74 -11.47
C ALA A 44 -11.43 -14.87 -10.57
N GLU A 45 -10.54 -15.73 -10.06
CA GLU A 45 -10.89 -16.76 -9.08
C GLU A 45 -11.33 -16.15 -7.74
N TRP A 46 -10.63 -15.10 -7.28
CA TRP A 46 -10.99 -14.39 -6.06
C TRP A 46 -12.35 -13.70 -6.18
N VAL A 47 -12.62 -12.88 -7.21
CA VAL A 47 -13.95 -12.24 -7.37
C VAL A 47 -15.06 -13.29 -7.51
N ALA A 48 -14.82 -14.38 -8.24
CA ALA A 48 -15.78 -15.47 -8.37
C ALA A 48 -16.08 -16.16 -7.01
N SER A 49 -15.12 -16.19 -6.09
CA SER A 49 -15.35 -16.74 -4.74
C SER A 49 -16.35 -15.92 -3.91
N PHE A 50 -16.54 -14.64 -4.24
CA PHE A 50 -17.57 -13.75 -3.68
C PHE A 50 -18.87 -13.72 -4.50
N GLY A 51 -19.00 -14.59 -5.52
CA GLY A 51 -20.16 -14.62 -6.41
C GLY A 51 -20.23 -13.45 -7.40
N LEU A 52 -19.15 -12.68 -7.56
CA LEU A 52 -19.08 -11.56 -8.49
C LEU A 52 -18.70 -12.05 -9.89
N HIS A 53 -19.50 -11.65 -10.89
CA HIS A 53 -19.33 -12.07 -12.28
C HIS A 53 -19.69 -10.95 -13.26
N GLY A 54 -19.20 -11.04 -14.49
CA GLY A 54 -19.53 -10.09 -15.56
C GLY A 54 -19.05 -8.68 -15.23
N SER A 55 -19.92 -7.68 -15.38
CA SER A 55 -19.61 -6.29 -15.04
C SER A 55 -19.45 -6.04 -13.54
N LEU A 56 -19.97 -6.92 -12.68
CA LEU A 56 -19.77 -6.84 -11.23
C LEU A 56 -18.37 -7.32 -10.80
N ALA A 57 -17.62 -7.92 -11.72
CA ALA A 57 -16.23 -8.32 -11.52
C ALA A 57 -15.27 -7.34 -12.21
N ASP A 58 -15.72 -6.12 -12.56
CA ASP A 58 -14.85 -5.09 -13.10
C ASP A 58 -13.83 -4.68 -12.02
N PRO A 59 -12.52 -4.77 -12.27
CA PRO A 59 -11.55 -4.53 -11.19
C PRO A 59 -11.53 -3.08 -10.71
N ASN A 60 -12.15 -2.14 -11.42
CA ASN A 60 -12.34 -0.76 -10.99
C ASN A 60 -13.73 -0.49 -10.37
N SER A 61 -14.60 -1.50 -10.26
CA SER A 61 -15.86 -1.31 -9.55
C SER A 61 -15.62 -1.29 -8.05
N ASP A 62 -16.39 -0.45 -7.37
CA ASP A 62 -16.55 -0.40 -5.92
C ASP A 62 -17.91 -1.03 -5.64
N PHE A 63 -17.92 -2.34 -5.34
CA PHE A 63 -19.16 -3.12 -5.35
C PHE A 63 -20.04 -2.82 -4.14
N ASP A 64 -19.43 -2.60 -2.98
CA ASP A 64 -20.12 -2.36 -1.71
C ASP A 64 -20.20 -0.88 -1.33
N GLY A 65 -19.50 0.00 -2.05
CA GLY A 65 -19.63 1.45 -1.96
C GLY A 65 -18.77 2.09 -0.87
N ASP A 66 -17.69 1.43 -0.45
CA ASP A 66 -16.79 1.90 0.59
C ASP A 66 -15.64 2.80 0.06
N GLY A 67 -15.53 2.91 -1.26
CA GLY A 67 -14.52 3.69 -1.95
C GLY A 67 -13.21 2.94 -2.21
N LEU A 68 -13.20 1.61 -2.11
CA LEU A 68 -12.16 0.72 -2.62
C LEU A 68 -12.65 0.02 -3.90
N THR A 69 -11.75 -0.08 -4.88
CA THR A 69 -12.01 -0.88 -6.07
C THR A 69 -11.76 -2.37 -5.77
N LEU A 70 -12.43 -3.28 -6.50
CA LEU A 70 -12.18 -4.72 -6.38
C LEU A 70 -10.71 -5.09 -6.52
N LEU A 71 -9.94 -4.36 -7.34
CA LEU A 71 -8.50 -4.59 -7.48
C LEU A 71 -7.72 -4.22 -6.21
N GLU A 72 -8.08 -3.11 -5.56
CA GLU A 72 -7.50 -2.71 -4.28
C GLU A 72 -7.87 -3.75 -3.22
N GLU A 73 -9.13 -4.15 -3.15
CA GLU A 73 -9.59 -5.17 -2.23
C GLU A 73 -8.90 -6.52 -2.42
N PHE A 74 -8.67 -6.95 -3.68
CA PHE A 74 -7.87 -8.13 -3.99
C PHE A 74 -6.43 -7.98 -3.49
N ALA A 75 -5.81 -6.83 -3.75
CA ALA A 75 -4.43 -6.56 -3.32
C ALA A 75 -4.30 -6.55 -1.79
N PHE A 76 -5.39 -6.23 -1.10
CA PHE A 76 -5.46 -6.03 0.34
C PHE A 76 -6.16 -7.15 1.10
N LEU A 77 -6.59 -8.20 0.40
CA LEU A 77 -7.34 -9.34 0.95
C LEU A 77 -8.55 -8.88 1.78
N LYS A 78 -9.38 -8.02 1.16
CA LYS A 78 -10.64 -7.51 1.68
C LYS A 78 -11.84 -8.32 1.20
N ASN A 79 -13.00 -8.04 1.75
CA ASN A 79 -14.26 -8.67 1.37
C ASN A 79 -15.05 -7.69 0.47
N PRO A 80 -15.13 -7.93 -0.85
CA PRO A 80 -15.76 -7.02 -1.80
C PRO A 80 -17.27 -6.94 -1.70
N THR A 81 -17.86 -7.48 -0.65
CA THR A 81 -19.31 -7.51 -0.43
C THR A 81 -19.69 -6.89 0.92
N GLU A 82 -18.71 -6.38 1.67
CA GLU A 82 -18.87 -5.86 3.02
C GLU A 82 -18.10 -4.54 3.16
N PRO A 83 -18.80 -3.38 3.27
CA PRO A 83 -18.15 -2.08 3.28
C PRO A 83 -17.07 -1.91 4.36
N ASP A 84 -15.86 -1.53 3.95
CA ASP A 84 -14.75 -1.14 4.83
C ASP A 84 -14.91 0.31 5.32
N GLY A 85 -15.02 0.58 6.62
CA GLY A 85 -14.95 1.97 7.07
C GLY A 85 -15.48 2.31 8.45
N SER A 86 -15.83 1.33 9.27
CA SER A 86 -16.34 1.61 10.62
C SER A 86 -15.31 1.38 11.71
N THR A 87 -14.23 0.65 11.40
CA THR A 87 -13.23 0.25 12.38
C THR A 87 -11.80 0.50 11.88
N PRO A 88 -10.83 0.71 12.78
CA PRO A 88 -9.44 0.82 12.38
C PRO A 88 -8.92 -0.35 11.53
N SER A 89 -9.41 -1.57 11.76
CA SER A 89 -9.15 -2.79 10.98
C SER A 89 -9.45 -2.64 9.49
N ASP A 90 -10.39 -1.74 9.15
CA ASP A 90 -10.83 -1.51 7.79
C ASP A 90 -9.80 -0.69 6.99
N PHE A 91 -8.93 0.08 7.64
CA PHE A 91 -7.87 0.88 7.00
C PHE A 91 -6.66 0.07 6.52
N ALA A 92 -6.85 -1.19 6.16
CA ALA A 92 -5.83 -1.90 5.43
C ALA A 92 -5.65 -1.18 4.08
N PHE A 93 -4.62 -0.33 4.05
CA PHE A 93 -3.92 0.23 2.89
C PHE A 93 -4.43 1.50 2.22
N LYS A 94 -5.58 2.08 2.60
CA LYS A 94 -5.82 3.50 2.33
C LYS A 94 -5.21 4.31 3.48
N PRO A 95 -3.98 4.85 3.34
CA PRO A 95 -3.39 5.63 4.42
C PRO A 95 -4.31 6.79 4.72
N ASN A 96 -4.82 6.81 5.95
CA ASN A 96 -5.57 7.96 6.44
C ASN A 96 -4.56 8.93 7.04
N ALA A 97 -4.69 10.20 6.67
CA ALA A 97 -3.88 11.26 7.20
C ALA A 97 -4.77 12.16 8.05
N THR A 98 -4.48 12.22 9.34
CA THR A 98 -5.17 13.12 10.26
C THR A 98 -4.18 14.14 10.81
N VAL A 99 -4.73 15.25 11.28
CA VAL A 99 -3.98 16.19 12.09
C VAL A 99 -3.92 15.64 13.53
N GLU A 100 -2.78 15.75 14.20
CA GLU A 100 -2.65 15.28 15.59
C GLU A 100 -3.44 16.20 16.55
N ASP A 101 -4.25 15.59 17.43
CA ASP A 101 -4.97 16.32 18.47
C ASP A 101 -3.99 17.14 19.32
N GLY A 102 -4.12 18.47 19.27
CA GLY A 102 -3.31 19.40 20.03
C GLY A 102 -2.16 20.08 19.28
N ASP A 103 -1.78 19.62 18.08
CA ASP A 103 -0.89 20.41 17.20
C ASP A 103 -1.35 20.32 15.73
N PRO A 104 -2.00 21.38 15.21
CA PRO A 104 -2.52 21.37 13.85
C PRO A 104 -1.46 21.24 12.75
N ARG A 105 -0.18 21.37 13.13
CA ARG A 105 0.96 21.32 12.23
C ARG A 105 1.58 19.93 12.14
N LYS A 106 1.10 18.96 12.94
CA LYS A 106 1.57 17.58 12.91
C LYS A 106 0.61 16.71 12.12
N LEU A 107 1.16 16.07 11.10
CA LEU A 107 0.47 15.06 10.32
C LEU A 107 0.66 13.70 10.99
N THR A 108 -0.42 12.92 11.14
CA THR A 108 -0.37 11.54 11.59
C THR A 108 -0.88 10.65 10.47
N LEU A 109 -0.13 9.60 10.12
CA LEU A 109 -0.56 8.57 9.19
C LEU A 109 -1.07 7.35 9.96
N PHE A 110 -2.20 6.81 9.51
CA PHE A 110 -2.74 5.53 9.92
C PHE A 110 -2.77 4.61 8.71
N PHE A 111 -2.17 3.44 8.82
CA PHE A 111 -2.17 2.47 7.74
C PHE A 111 -2.11 1.04 8.26
N GLY A 112 -2.85 0.13 7.63
CA GLY A 112 -2.65 -1.30 7.79
C GLY A 112 -1.43 -1.80 7.02
N ALA A 113 -0.80 -2.83 7.54
CA ALA A 113 0.33 -3.53 6.93
C ALA A 113 0.19 -5.04 7.11
N ARG A 114 0.58 -5.79 6.08
CA ARG A 114 0.70 -7.25 6.16
C ARG A 114 2.04 -7.63 6.77
N LEU A 115 2.00 -8.49 7.78
CA LEU A 115 3.16 -9.02 8.48
C LEU A 115 3.61 -10.39 7.95
N ASP A 116 2.72 -11.10 7.27
CA ASP A 116 2.96 -12.43 6.69
C ASP A 116 3.64 -12.39 5.31
N GLY A 117 3.67 -11.21 4.68
CA GLY A 117 4.28 -10.99 3.39
C GLY A 117 5.76 -10.60 3.48
N PRO A 118 6.54 -10.81 2.40
CA PRO A 118 7.89 -10.29 2.28
C PRO A 118 7.88 -8.77 2.01
N LEU A 119 7.21 -7.99 2.86
CA LEU A 119 6.96 -6.57 2.68
C LEU A 119 7.54 -5.76 3.85
N ARG A 120 8.07 -4.59 3.53
CA ARG A 120 8.46 -3.53 4.48
C ARG A 120 7.62 -2.31 4.20
N TYR A 121 7.18 -1.65 5.27
CA TYR A 121 6.41 -0.41 5.19
C TYR A 121 7.21 0.71 5.85
N ARG A 122 7.33 1.85 5.17
CA ARG A 122 7.97 3.07 5.68
C ARG A 122 7.01 4.23 5.55
N ALA A 123 6.75 4.93 6.66
CA ALA A 123 6.06 6.21 6.63
C ALA A 123 7.08 7.30 6.29
N GLU A 124 6.82 8.03 5.21
CA GLU A 124 7.68 9.12 4.75
C GLU A 124 6.90 10.43 4.79
N PHE A 125 7.55 11.49 5.25
CA PHE A 125 6.96 12.83 5.35
C PHE A 125 7.75 13.85 4.54
N SER A 126 7.06 14.87 4.05
CA SER A 126 7.66 15.93 3.23
C SER A 126 7.00 17.28 3.50
N SER A 127 7.76 18.36 3.37
CA SER A 127 7.23 19.73 3.35
C SER A 127 7.07 20.32 1.95
N ASP A 128 7.62 19.67 0.92
CA ASP A 128 7.78 20.24 -0.42
C ASP A 128 7.45 19.25 -1.56
N LEU A 129 7.01 18.03 -1.22
CA LEU A 129 6.76 16.89 -2.13
C LEU A 129 8.00 16.39 -2.90
N ARG A 130 9.19 16.94 -2.64
CA ARG A 130 10.45 16.61 -3.33
C ARG A 130 11.40 15.86 -2.42
N SER A 131 11.55 16.38 -1.21
CA SER A 131 12.42 15.89 -0.15
C SER A 131 11.58 15.10 0.84
N TRP A 132 11.87 13.80 0.98
CA TRP A 132 11.12 12.88 1.83
C TRP A 132 12.03 12.40 2.96
N GLN A 133 11.50 12.42 4.18
CA GLN A 133 12.19 11.96 5.39
C GLN A 133 11.48 10.73 5.92
N ASP A 134 12.25 9.66 6.15
CA ASP A 134 11.77 8.45 6.83
C ASP A 134 11.50 8.80 8.29
N SER A 135 10.26 8.56 8.76
CA SER A 135 9.91 8.82 10.16
C SER A 135 10.22 7.61 11.05
N VAL A 136 9.91 6.38 10.59
CA VAL A 136 10.14 5.14 11.35
C VAL A 136 10.24 3.94 10.40
N ASP A 137 11.16 3.01 10.69
CA ASP A 137 11.18 1.65 10.13
C ASP A 137 10.21 0.76 10.92
N SER A 138 9.21 0.18 10.27
CA SER A 138 8.38 -0.86 10.91
C SER A 138 9.18 -2.17 11.07
N PRO A 139 9.13 -2.86 12.24
CA PRO A 139 8.26 -2.60 13.39
C PRO A 139 9.07 -2.11 14.61
N GLY A 140 9.53 -0.87 14.58
CA GLY A 140 10.01 -0.16 15.76
C GLY A 140 9.03 0.90 16.21
N ILE A 141 7.84 0.51 16.70
CA ILE A 141 6.97 1.16 17.71
C ILE A 141 5.52 0.64 17.54
N ILE A 142 5.10 -0.13 18.54
CA ILE A 142 3.77 -0.65 18.92
C ILE A 142 2.79 -0.93 17.77
N PRO A 143 2.70 -2.19 17.27
CA PRO A 143 1.54 -2.60 16.48
C PRO A 143 0.27 -2.34 17.29
N PHE A 144 -0.67 -1.59 16.71
CA PHE A 144 -2.05 -1.59 17.18
C PHE A 144 -2.69 -2.83 16.56
N TYR A 145 -3.05 -3.81 17.40
CA TYR A 145 -3.80 -4.99 16.99
C TYR A 145 -5.29 -4.64 17.01
N PRO A 146 -5.95 -4.46 15.85
CA PRO A 146 -7.41 -4.40 15.80
C PRO A 146 -7.92 -5.83 16.00
N ASP A 147 -8.04 -6.23 17.26
CA ASP A 147 -8.36 -7.60 17.68
C ASP A 147 -7.28 -8.65 17.37
N GLU A 148 -7.13 -9.64 18.27
CA GLU A 148 -6.06 -10.64 18.20
C GLU A 148 -6.33 -11.79 17.21
N SER A 149 -7.32 -11.66 16.31
CA SER A 149 -7.73 -12.79 15.45
C SER A 149 -6.88 -12.94 14.18
N ASP A 150 -6.21 -11.88 13.72
CA ASP A 150 -5.38 -11.91 12.50
C ASP A 150 -3.93 -11.45 12.73
N SER A 151 -3.07 -12.37 13.17
CA SER A 151 -1.62 -12.13 13.32
C SER A 151 -0.89 -11.76 12.01
N SER A 152 -1.55 -11.90 10.86
CA SER A 152 -0.97 -11.57 9.55
C SER A 152 -1.06 -10.08 9.23
N ARG A 153 -1.78 -9.27 10.04
CA ARG A 153 -2.00 -7.84 9.81
C ARG A 153 -1.72 -7.01 11.06
N SER A 154 -1.38 -5.75 10.87
CA SER A 154 -1.27 -4.78 11.96
C SER A 154 -1.54 -3.37 11.47
N ILE A 155 -2.04 -2.52 12.35
CA ILE A 155 -2.21 -1.10 12.07
C ILE A 155 -1.08 -0.33 12.71
N PHE A 156 -0.53 0.59 11.93
CA PHE A 156 0.52 1.50 12.36
C PHE A 156 -0.02 2.93 12.41
N ARG A 157 0.25 3.61 13.52
CA ARG A 157 0.07 5.05 13.69
C ARG A 157 1.45 5.69 13.72
N VAL A 158 1.76 6.52 12.74
CA VAL A 158 3.04 7.22 12.66
C VAL A 158 2.81 8.72 12.58
N SER A 159 3.29 9.45 13.58
CA SER A 159 3.27 10.91 13.59
C SER A 159 4.51 11.47 12.88
N ASP A 160 4.31 12.58 12.19
CA ASP A 160 5.38 13.37 11.61
C ASP A 160 6.28 13.94 12.72
N PRO A 161 7.59 13.64 12.73
CA PRO A 161 8.49 14.18 13.74
C PRO A 161 8.67 15.70 13.62
N ASN A 162 8.37 16.28 12.46
CA ASN A 162 8.65 17.67 12.14
C ASN A 162 7.36 18.43 11.81
N PRO A 163 6.77 19.17 12.77
CA PRO A 163 5.58 19.98 12.51
C PRO A 163 5.86 21.08 11.48
N GLY A 164 4.87 21.42 10.65
CA GLY A 164 4.98 22.51 9.70
C GLY A 164 3.64 22.93 9.10
N ALA A 165 3.63 24.08 8.41
CA ALA A 165 2.41 24.62 7.79
C ALA A 165 1.92 23.77 6.60
N ASN A 166 2.84 23.18 5.84
CA ASN A 166 2.54 22.26 4.74
C ASN A 166 3.26 20.95 5.01
N ARG A 167 2.51 19.92 5.39
CA ARG A 167 3.03 18.57 5.60
C ARG A 167 2.28 17.60 4.71
N PHE A 168 3.04 16.72 4.07
CA PHE A 168 2.55 15.63 3.25
C PHE A 168 3.09 14.33 3.82
N GLY A 169 2.27 13.28 3.79
CA GLY A 169 2.67 11.95 4.25
C GLY A 169 2.35 10.93 3.18
N ARG A 170 3.19 9.90 3.07
CA ARG A 170 2.94 8.73 2.23
C ARG A 170 3.47 7.47 2.90
N ILE A 171 2.93 6.33 2.47
CA ILE A 171 3.45 5.02 2.86
C ILE A 171 4.19 4.44 1.67
N ARG A 172 5.47 4.16 1.87
CA ARG A 172 6.29 3.40 0.93
C ARG A 172 6.25 1.93 1.29
N VAL A 173 5.93 1.10 0.32
CA VAL A 173 5.89 -0.36 0.44
C VAL A 173 7.04 -0.95 -0.36
N GLU A 174 7.89 -1.75 0.29
CA GLU A 174 9.05 -2.37 -0.32
C GLU A 174 8.97 -3.89 -0.20
N HIS A 175 9.33 -4.61 -1.26
CA HIS A 175 9.44 -6.06 -1.18
C HIS A 175 10.81 -6.48 -0.63
N ILE A 176 10.85 -7.11 0.53
CA ILE A 176 12.05 -7.68 1.15
C ILE A 176 12.33 -9.04 0.49
N ARG A 177 13.47 -9.22 -0.17
CA ARG A 177 13.84 -10.59 -0.59
C ARG A 177 14.25 -11.38 0.65
N PRO A 178 13.76 -12.62 0.85
CA PRO A 178 14.30 -13.50 1.87
C PRO A 178 15.81 -13.61 1.69
N ALA A 179 16.58 -13.55 2.78
CA ALA A 179 18.00 -13.87 2.71
C ALA A 179 18.13 -15.27 2.11
N THR A 180 18.90 -15.41 1.02
CA THR A 180 19.22 -16.73 0.48
C THR A 180 20.06 -17.45 1.55
N PRO A 181 19.65 -18.64 2.00
CA PRO A 181 20.39 -19.38 3.03
C PRO A 181 21.81 -19.73 2.59
#